data_AF-A0A2E9B6M3-F1
#
_entry.id   AF-A0A2E9B6M3-F1
#
_cell.length_a   1.000
_cell.length_b   1.000
_cell.length_c   1.000
_cell.angle_alpha   90.00
_cell.angle_beta   90.00
_cell.angle_gamma   90.00
#
_symmetry.space_group_name_H-M   'P 1'
#
loop_
_entity.id
_entity.type
_entity.pdbx_description
1 polymer ?
#
loop_
_entity_poly.entity_id
_entity_poly.type
_entity_poly.pdbx_seq_one_letter_code
_entity_poly.pdbx_strand_id
1 'polypeptide(L)'
;MQELKNKKILLIIGGGIAAYKSLELIRSLKKYGSQLEVILTSSGRKFVTELSVSQLAEREVHTDLFDFKSELKMGHINLSRNADIILVAPATANFISRLAHGRADELATATLLASNKPIIIVPAMNPQMWNNPATQKNLMSIKKFGYYFCGPEVGETACGENGMGRMEEPGSIVHYINEYFLKKNKLKNRKAFVTAGPTIEPIDPVRYISNNSSGKQGYAIASALSRYGANTTLISGPSFEKAPEGVELIKVKTAIEMLDAVKSCSPSDIGIFAAAVVDWKIKEYKDHKIKKNGYDRKLEFIENVSVIQGVVKNNSLKPKLSIGFAAETENIYENAKEKHSKNDLDWLLANDVSENQEVFNGDYNSIVFFEKSGSETWQRMPKVDVAEKLVNKISEYFQ
;
A
#
# COMPACT_ATOMS: atom_id res chain seq x y z
N MET A 1 3.81 19.27 -15.07
CA MET A 1 4.31 18.83 -13.75
C MET A 1 4.06 19.92 -12.70
N GLN A 2 2.79 20.31 -12.50
CA GLN A 2 2.44 21.41 -11.60
C GLN A 2 2.54 21.00 -10.12
N GLU A 3 2.40 19.71 -9.82
CA GLU A 3 2.40 19.17 -8.45
C GLU A 3 3.75 19.24 -7.75
N LEU A 4 4.86 19.40 -8.50
CA LEU A 4 6.20 19.51 -7.93
C LEU A 4 6.49 20.90 -7.36
N LYS A 5 5.69 21.91 -7.72
CA LYS A 5 5.90 23.28 -7.27
C LYS A 5 5.79 23.34 -5.74
N ASN A 6 6.81 23.93 -5.11
CA ASN A 6 6.96 24.09 -3.65
C ASN A 6 7.07 22.77 -2.86
N LYS A 7 7.20 21.60 -3.50
CA LYS A 7 7.44 20.34 -2.79
C LYS A 7 8.85 20.30 -2.25
N LYS A 8 9.00 19.88 -1.00
CA LYS A 8 10.29 19.66 -0.36
C LYS A 8 10.76 18.24 -0.62
N ILE A 9 11.84 18.10 -1.37
CA ILE A 9 12.40 16.80 -1.75
C ILE A 9 13.78 16.67 -1.11
N LEU A 10 13.98 15.62 -0.32
CA LEU A 10 15.30 15.24 0.17
C LEU A 10 15.92 14.24 -0.81
N LEU A 11 16.94 14.66 -1.54
CA LEU A 11 17.67 13.81 -2.48
C LEU A 11 18.90 13.19 -1.80
N ILE A 12 19.01 11.86 -1.83
CA ILE A 12 20.15 11.10 -1.36
C ILE A 12 20.90 10.54 -2.55
N ILE A 13 22.16 10.93 -2.73
CA ILE A 13 23.01 10.50 -3.84
C ILE A 13 23.95 9.38 -3.38
N GLY A 14 23.69 8.17 -3.86
CA GLY A 14 24.51 6.98 -3.61
C GLY A 14 25.77 6.90 -4.47
N GLY A 15 26.68 6.00 -4.11
CA GLY A 15 27.95 5.81 -4.82
C GLY A 15 27.89 4.77 -5.93
N GLY A 16 27.60 5.21 -7.14
CA GLY A 16 27.71 4.40 -8.35
C GLY A 16 27.90 5.28 -9.58
N ILE A 17 28.27 4.68 -10.72
CA ILE A 17 28.56 5.43 -11.95
C ILE A 17 27.41 6.35 -12.36
N ALA A 18 26.15 5.95 -12.12
CA ALA A 18 24.97 6.76 -12.44
C ALA A 18 24.80 8.04 -11.58
N ALA A 19 25.66 8.29 -10.58
CA ALA A 19 25.57 9.49 -9.74
C ALA A 19 25.66 10.80 -10.53
N TYR A 20 26.34 10.81 -11.69
CA TYR A 20 26.36 12.01 -12.54
C TYR A 20 24.95 12.39 -13.05
N LYS A 21 24.05 11.42 -13.25
CA LYS A 21 22.66 11.68 -13.67
C LYS A 21 21.89 12.46 -12.62
N SER A 22 22.27 12.32 -11.34
CA SER A 22 21.65 13.06 -10.25
C SER A 22 21.87 14.58 -10.37
N LEU A 23 22.92 15.03 -11.07
CA LEU A 23 23.14 16.45 -11.36
C LEU A 23 22.06 17.01 -12.29
N GLU A 24 21.70 16.28 -13.35
CA GLU A 24 20.60 16.64 -14.25
C GLU A 24 19.24 16.53 -13.55
N LEU A 25 19.07 15.52 -12.68
CA LEU A 25 17.88 15.37 -11.86
C LEU A 25 17.65 16.58 -10.96
N ILE A 26 18.69 17.10 -10.29
CA ILE A 26 18.62 18.33 -9.48
C ILE A 26 18.11 19.49 -10.33
N ARG A 27 18.72 19.71 -11.52
CA ARG A 27 18.30 20.78 -12.43
C ARG A 27 16.83 20.66 -12.82
N SER A 28 16.40 19.44 -13.13
CA SER A 28 15.03 19.16 -13.56
C SER A 28 14.02 19.40 -12.43
N LEU A 29 14.27 18.89 -11.23
CA LEU A 29 13.39 19.09 -10.07
C LEU A 29 13.26 20.58 -9.69
N LYS A 30 14.35 21.34 -9.76
CA LYS A 30 14.32 22.79 -9.54
C LYS A 30 13.58 23.55 -10.63
N LYS A 31 13.75 23.16 -11.90
CA LYS A 31 13.02 23.75 -13.04
C LYS A 31 11.50 23.66 -12.83
N TYR A 32 11.02 22.59 -12.20
CA TYR A 32 9.60 22.43 -11.85
C TYR A 32 9.21 23.02 -10.48
N GLY A 33 10.11 23.77 -9.83
CA GLY A 33 9.81 24.54 -8.62
C GLY A 33 9.90 23.76 -7.31
N SER A 34 10.55 22.59 -7.29
CA SER A 34 10.78 21.83 -6.05
C SER A 34 11.86 22.50 -5.19
N GLN A 35 11.71 22.44 -3.87
CA GLN A 35 12.74 22.80 -2.91
C GLN A 35 13.57 21.55 -2.61
N LEU A 36 14.89 21.61 -2.80
CA LEU A 36 15.77 20.46 -2.63
C LEU A 36 16.68 20.61 -1.42
N GLU A 37 16.74 19.57 -0.61
CA GLU A 37 17.87 19.31 0.29
C GLU A 37 18.59 18.07 -0.20
N VAL A 38 19.92 18.04 -0.08
CA VAL A 38 20.72 16.95 -0.65
C VAL A 38 21.62 16.33 0.41
N ILE A 39 21.57 15.01 0.52
CA ILE A 39 22.57 14.20 1.22
C ILE A 39 23.46 13.53 0.17
N LEU A 40 24.77 13.81 0.22
CA LEU A 40 25.76 13.16 -0.63
C LEU A 40 26.52 12.12 0.20
N THR A 41 26.32 10.84 -0.10
CA THR A 41 26.96 9.75 0.66
C THR A 41 28.48 9.75 0.52
N SER A 42 29.18 9.10 1.46
CA SER A 42 30.63 8.90 1.38
C SER A 42 31.08 8.31 0.03
N SER A 43 30.34 7.33 -0.48
CA SER A 43 30.59 6.69 -1.76
C SER A 43 30.15 7.56 -2.95
N GLY A 44 29.08 8.35 -2.81
CA GLY A 44 28.63 9.32 -3.81
C GLY A 44 29.67 10.40 -4.10
N ARG A 45 30.38 10.87 -3.06
CA ARG A 45 31.50 11.82 -3.16
C ARG A 45 32.65 11.32 -4.06
N LYS A 46 32.73 10.02 -4.36
CA LYS A 46 33.74 9.46 -5.27
C LYS A 46 33.38 9.62 -6.74
N PHE A 47 32.12 9.93 -7.07
CA PHE A 47 31.63 10.07 -8.44
C PHE A 47 31.22 11.50 -8.80
N VAL A 48 30.66 12.24 -7.85
CA VAL A 48 30.28 13.66 -8.03
C VAL A 48 30.81 14.49 -6.87
N THR A 49 31.17 15.74 -7.15
CA THR A 49 31.73 16.64 -6.13
C THR A 49 30.64 17.36 -5.36
N GLU A 50 30.90 17.67 -4.10
CA GLU A 50 30.02 18.49 -3.26
C GLU A 50 29.79 19.88 -3.85
N LEU A 51 30.82 20.46 -4.48
CA LEU A 51 30.73 21.75 -5.16
C LEU A 51 29.72 21.71 -6.33
N SER A 52 29.79 20.70 -7.19
CA SER A 52 28.84 20.57 -8.30
C SER A 52 27.41 20.41 -7.80
N VAL A 53 27.20 19.61 -6.76
CA VAL A 53 25.87 19.36 -6.18
C VAL A 53 25.32 20.63 -5.53
N SER A 54 26.12 21.31 -4.70
CA SER A 54 25.70 22.54 -3.99
C SER A 54 25.36 23.68 -4.95
N GLN A 55 26.15 23.88 -6.01
CA GLN A 55 25.89 24.90 -7.02
C GLN A 55 24.56 24.64 -7.77
N LEU A 56 24.29 23.39 -8.14
CA LEU A 56 23.04 23.05 -8.83
C LEU A 56 21.84 23.10 -7.88
N ALA A 57 22.00 22.64 -6.64
CA ALA A 57 20.96 22.68 -5.62
C ALA A 57 20.68 24.11 -5.14
N GLU A 58 21.66 25.03 -5.25
CA GLU A 58 21.71 26.34 -4.60
C GLU A 58 21.49 26.23 -3.07
N ARG A 59 22.04 25.18 -2.47
CA ARG A 59 21.97 24.90 -1.02
C ARG A 59 23.22 24.17 -0.55
N GLU A 60 23.43 24.20 0.76
CA GLU A 60 24.40 23.34 1.43
C GLU A 60 24.06 21.86 1.22
N VAL A 61 25.10 21.04 1.07
CA VAL A 61 24.98 19.59 0.87
C VAL A 61 25.40 18.90 2.15
N HIS A 62 24.55 18.00 2.65
CA HIS A 62 24.81 17.27 3.87
C HIS A 62 25.59 15.99 3.55
N THR A 63 26.59 15.65 4.36
CA THR A 63 27.51 14.54 4.07
C THR A 63 27.70 13.63 5.28
N ASP A 64 28.07 14.19 6.42
CA ASP A 64 28.52 13.44 7.59
C ASP A 64 27.44 13.40 8.70
N LEU A 65 27.30 12.24 9.36
CA LEU A 65 26.29 12.01 10.40
C LEU A 65 26.55 12.83 11.66
N PHE A 66 27.83 12.98 12.02
CA PHE A 66 28.33 13.62 13.25
C PHE A 66 28.90 15.02 12.97
N ASP A 67 28.29 15.78 12.06
CA ASP A 67 28.67 17.19 11.91
C ASP A 67 28.11 17.97 13.11
N PHE A 68 29.03 18.49 13.94
CA PHE A 68 28.74 19.25 15.16
C PHE A 68 27.74 20.39 14.95
N LYS A 69 27.79 21.08 13.79
CA LYS A 69 26.85 22.16 13.47
C LYS A 69 25.42 21.65 13.22
N SER A 70 25.30 20.45 12.65
CA SER A 70 24.03 19.80 12.34
C SER A 70 23.44 19.03 13.54
N GLU A 71 24.29 18.45 14.39
CA GLU A 71 23.86 17.68 15.57
C GLU A 71 23.17 18.53 16.63
N LEU A 72 23.61 19.78 16.82
CA LEU A 72 22.95 20.76 17.69
C LEU A 72 21.47 21.01 17.31
N LYS A 73 21.08 20.64 16.08
CA LYS A 73 19.71 20.77 15.57
C LYS A 73 19.07 19.41 15.25
N MET A 74 19.56 18.28 15.77
CA MET A 74 19.04 16.94 15.41
C MET A 74 18.97 16.73 13.88
N GLY A 75 20.06 17.02 13.17
CA GLY A 75 20.12 17.09 11.70
C GLY A 75 19.40 15.96 10.96
N HIS A 76 19.72 14.69 11.24
CA HIS A 76 19.12 13.54 10.55
C HIS A 76 17.60 13.40 10.75
N ILE A 77 17.06 13.84 11.89
CA ILE A 77 15.61 13.83 12.17
C ILE A 77 14.92 15.00 11.45
N ASN A 78 15.54 16.18 11.46
CA ASN A 78 14.93 17.36 10.86
C ASN A 78 14.96 17.33 9.33
N LEU A 79 16.01 16.77 8.72
CA LEU A 79 16.08 16.55 7.27
C LEU A 79 14.91 15.69 6.78
N SER A 80 14.63 14.56 7.45
CA SER A 80 13.49 13.72 7.06
C SER A 80 12.15 14.41 7.32
N ARG A 81 11.95 15.06 8.48
CA ARG A 81 10.68 15.72 8.81
C ARG A 81 10.32 16.86 7.86
N ASN A 82 11.33 17.60 7.39
CA ASN A 82 11.15 18.73 6.48
C ASN A 82 10.82 18.31 5.04
N ALA A 83 11.08 17.06 4.67
CA ALA A 83 10.76 16.56 3.35
C ALA A 83 9.27 16.18 3.22
N ASP A 84 8.69 16.44 2.05
CA ASP A 84 7.43 15.83 1.61
C ASP A 84 7.67 14.42 1.07
N ILE A 85 8.85 14.18 0.50
CA ILE A 85 9.30 12.90 -0.05
C ILE A 85 10.83 12.79 -0.02
N ILE A 86 11.34 11.58 0.19
CA ILE A 86 12.78 11.28 0.14
C ILE A 86 13.06 10.44 -1.10
N LEU A 87 14.12 10.79 -1.84
CA LEU A 87 14.50 10.13 -3.08
C LEU A 87 15.95 9.63 -2.97
N VAL A 88 16.19 8.34 -3.20
CA VAL A 88 17.54 7.77 -3.26
C VAL A 88 17.91 7.51 -4.72
N ALA A 89 18.81 8.31 -5.27
CA ALA A 89 19.12 8.31 -6.69
C ALA A 89 20.60 8.68 -6.94
N PRO A 90 21.45 7.73 -7.41
CA PRO A 90 21.18 6.30 -7.54
C PRO A 90 21.16 5.56 -6.20
N ALA A 91 20.38 4.48 -6.13
CA ALA A 91 20.43 3.49 -5.07
C ALA A 91 21.17 2.23 -5.55
N THR A 92 22.37 2.00 -5.05
CA THR A 92 23.16 0.81 -5.40
C THR A 92 22.70 -0.44 -4.63
N ALA A 93 23.13 -1.63 -5.07
CA ALA A 93 22.86 -2.88 -4.35
C ALA A 93 23.32 -2.83 -2.88
N ASN A 94 24.48 -2.21 -2.61
CA ASN A 94 24.97 -2.01 -1.25
C ASN A 94 24.03 -1.11 -0.43
N PHE A 95 23.56 0.00 -1.02
CA PHE A 95 22.62 0.91 -0.36
C PHE A 95 21.31 0.17 -0.02
N ILE A 96 20.74 -0.56 -0.98
CA ILE A 96 19.52 -1.36 -0.81
C ILE A 96 19.71 -2.44 0.27
N SER A 97 20.86 -3.10 0.31
CA SER A 97 21.19 -4.10 1.35
C SER A 97 21.20 -3.48 2.75
N ARG A 98 21.80 -2.29 2.91
CA ARG A 98 21.80 -1.57 4.20
C ARG A 98 20.39 -1.21 4.66
N LEU A 99 19.52 -0.75 3.76
CA LEU A 99 18.12 -0.47 4.08
C LEU A 99 17.35 -1.73 4.50
N ALA A 100 17.52 -2.82 3.76
CA ALA A 100 16.83 -4.08 4.05
C ALA A 100 17.17 -4.65 5.44
N HIS A 101 18.37 -4.36 5.95
CA HIS A 101 18.84 -4.81 7.26
C HIS A 101 18.76 -3.73 8.35
N GLY A 102 18.17 -2.57 8.07
CA GLY A 102 18.02 -1.49 9.05
C GLY A 102 19.33 -0.90 9.56
N ARG A 103 20.39 -0.88 8.74
CA ARG A 103 21.65 -0.23 9.11
C ARG A 103 21.50 1.29 9.10
N ALA A 104 22.07 1.97 10.09
CA ALA A 104 22.06 3.42 10.26
C ALA A 104 23.50 3.95 10.50
N ASP A 105 24.40 3.51 9.65
CA ASP A 105 25.86 3.73 9.70
C ASP A 105 26.31 5.04 9.03
N GLU A 106 25.44 5.72 8.27
CA GLU A 106 25.71 7.00 7.61
C GLU A 106 24.52 7.94 7.76
N LEU A 107 24.72 9.25 7.52
CA LEU A 107 23.66 10.24 7.58
C LEU A 107 22.44 9.84 6.74
N ALA A 108 22.68 9.37 5.51
CA ALA A 108 21.63 8.92 4.61
C ALA A 108 20.81 7.75 5.17
N THR A 109 21.47 6.70 5.66
CA THR A 109 20.79 5.49 6.13
C THR A 109 20.10 5.72 7.47
N ALA A 110 20.70 6.51 8.37
CA ALA A 110 20.07 6.95 9.62
C ALA A 110 18.84 7.84 9.39
N THR A 111 18.93 8.79 8.44
CA THR A 111 17.79 9.66 8.07
C THR A 111 16.62 8.87 7.53
N LEU A 112 16.89 7.86 6.67
CA LEU A 112 15.85 6.99 6.12
C LEU A 112 15.21 6.11 7.19
N LEU A 113 16.01 5.53 8.10
CA LEU A 113 15.49 4.69 9.17
C LEU A 113 14.60 5.48 10.16
N ALA A 114 14.93 6.74 10.41
CA ALA A 114 14.16 7.63 11.28
C ALA A 114 12.95 8.30 10.60
N SER A 115 12.77 8.13 9.29
CA SER A 115 11.76 8.83 8.51
C SER A 115 10.41 8.11 8.54
N ASN A 116 9.32 8.89 8.64
CA ASN A 116 7.96 8.46 8.30
C ASN A 116 7.47 9.01 6.96
N LYS A 117 8.38 9.60 6.16
CA LYS A 117 8.03 10.15 4.85
C LYS A 117 8.06 9.04 3.78
N PRO A 118 7.32 9.22 2.68
CA PRO A 118 7.46 8.36 1.51
C PRO A 118 8.90 8.35 1.01
N ILE A 119 9.45 7.16 0.74
CA ILE A 119 10.81 6.97 0.23
C ILE A 119 10.73 6.31 -1.15
N ILE A 120 11.30 6.97 -2.16
CA ILE A 120 11.47 6.42 -3.51
C ILE A 120 12.91 5.98 -3.68
N ILE A 121 13.10 4.72 -4.07
CA ILE A 121 14.38 4.12 -4.44
C ILE A 121 14.48 4.12 -5.97
N VAL A 122 15.58 4.67 -6.49
CA VAL A 122 15.93 4.61 -7.92
C VAL A 122 17.13 3.69 -8.10
N PRO A 123 16.93 2.39 -8.36
CA PRO A 123 18.04 1.44 -8.39
C PRO A 123 19.01 1.69 -9.54
N ALA A 124 20.29 1.48 -9.29
CA ALA A 124 21.32 1.51 -10.32
C ALA A 124 22.45 0.52 -9.99
N MET A 125 22.59 -0.53 -10.81
CA MET A 125 23.61 -1.56 -10.64
C MET A 125 23.81 -2.37 -11.92
N ASN A 126 24.90 -3.15 -11.96
CA ASN A 126 25.12 -4.11 -13.04
C ASN A 126 23.98 -5.16 -13.11
N PRO A 127 23.63 -5.72 -14.28
CA PRO A 127 22.50 -6.64 -14.41
C PRO A 127 22.66 -7.95 -13.64
N GLN A 128 23.88 -8.46 -13.48
CA GLN A 128 24.14 -9.63 -12.63
C GLN A 128 23.90 -9.32 -11.16
N MET A 129 24.29 -8.11 -10.71
CA MET A 129 23.98 -7.66 -9.35
C MET A 129 22.48 -7.51 -9.14
N TRP A 130 21.76 -6.99 -10.14
CA TRP A 130 20.30 -6.88 -10.10
C TRP A 130 19.65 -8.26 -9.96
N ASN A 131 20.03 -9.21 -10.80
CA ASN A 131 19.47 -10.56 -10.81
C ASN A 131 19.94 -11.44 -9.63
N ASN A 132 20.89 -10.97 -8.82
CA ASN A 132 21.39 -11.73 -7.68
C ASN A 132 20.27 -12.02 -6.66
N PRO A 133 20.13 -13.27 -6.17
CA PRO A 133 19.09 -13.63 -5.20
C PRO A 133 19.09 -12.78 -3.92
N ALA A 134 20.27 -12.36 -3.45
CA ALA A 134 20.38 -11.49 -2.27
C ALA A 134 19.79 -10.10 -2.53
N THR A 135 20.06 -9.52 -3.71
CA THR A 135 19.47 -8.24 -4.13
C THR A 135 17.96 -8.36 -4.25
N GLN A 136 17.46 -9.41 -4.91
CA GLN A 136 16.02 -9.65 -5.07
C GLN A 136 15.31 -9.81 -3.71
N LYS A 137 15.90 -10.55 -2.77
CA LYS A 137 15.37 -10.67 -1.40
C LYS A 137 15.33 -9.33 -0.67
N ASN A 138 16.37 -8.51 -0.80
CA ASN A 138 16.43 -7.19 -0.18
C ASN A 138 15.38 -6.24 -0.77
N LEU A 139 15.21 -6.24 -2.11
CA LEU A 139 14.19 -5.48 -2.81
C LEU A 139 12.79 -5.83 -2.32
N MET A 140 12.48 -7.14 -2.22
CA MET A 140 11.20 -7.60 -1.69
C MET A 140 10.99 -7.15 -0.24
N SER A 141 12.04 -7.17 0.58
CA SER A 141 11.96 -6.78 1.99
C SER A 141 11.64 -5.29 2.14
N ILE A 142 12.35 -4.41 1.45
CA ILE A 142 12.07 -2.97 1.53
C ILE A 142 10.76 -2.58 0.82
N LYS A 143 10.33 -3.33 -0.21
CA LYS A 143 8.99 -3.15 -0.79
C LYS A 143 7.91 -3.45 0.26
N LYS A 144 8.08 -4.50 1.08
CA LYS A 144 7.18 -4.81 2.21
C LYS A 144 7.20 -3.72 3.29
N PHE A 145 8.31 -3.02 3.46
CA PHE A 145 8.39 -1.86 4.37
C PHE A 145 7.69 -0.60 3.81
N GLY A 146 7.16 -0.64 2.58
CA GLY A 146 6.41 0.46 1.97
C GLY A 146 7.25 1.41 1.11
N TYR A 147 8.47 1.02 0.73
CA TYR A 147 9.32 1.82 -0.15
C TYR A 147 8.81 1.75 -1.59
N TYR A 148 8.86 2.89 -2.27
CA TYR A 148 8.53 3.02 -3.69
C TYR A 148 9.75 2.78 -4.56
N PHE A 149 9.53 2.35 -5.80
CA PHE A 149 10.60 2.06 -6.75
C PHE A 149 10.32 2.73 -8.09
N CYS A 150 11.32 3.44 -8.60
CA CYS A 150 11.35 3.98 -9.95
C CYS A 150 12.52 3.31 -10.68
N GLY A 151 12.19 2.47 -11.66
CA GLY A 151 13.15 1.62 -12.36
C GLY A 151 13.61 0.38 -11.59
N PRO A 152 14.75 -0.19 -11.99
CA PRO A 152 15.67 0.25 -13.05
C PRO A 152 15.09 0.03 -14.46
N GLU A 153 15.78 0.53 -15.49
CA GLU A 153 15.48 0.23 -16.90
C GLU A 153 16.38 -0.89 -17.44
N VAL A 154 15.95 -1.48 -18.56
CA VAL A 154 16.80 -2.36 -19.39
C VAL A 154 17.67 -1.50 -20.29
N GLY A 155 18.97 -1.76 -20.29
CA GLY A 155 19.88 -1.16 -21.26
C GLY A 155 21.33 -1.55 -21.04
N GLU A 156 22.20 -1.03 -21.90
CA GLU A 156 23.64 -1.19 -21.75
C GLU A 156 24.12 -0.45 -20.49
N THR A 157 24.82 -1.19 -19.62
CA THR A 157 25.43 -0.66 -18.41
C THR A 157 26.87 -0.21 -18.68
N ALA A 158 27.45 0.58 -17.78
CA ALA A 158 28.82 1.08 -17.95
C ALA A 158 29.90 -0.02 -18.07
N CYS A 159 29.54 -1.27 -17.75
CA CYS A 159 30.38 -2.45 -17.90
C CYS A 159 30.27 -3.11 -19.29
N GLY A 160 29.46 -2.58 -20.21
CA GLY A 160 29.21 -3.14 -21.54
C GLY A 160 28.20 -4.30 -21.57
N GLU A 161 27.62 -4.66 -20.42
CA GLU A 161 26.56 -5.67 -20.33
C GLU A 161 25.19 -5.03 -20.55
N ASN A 162 24.36 -5.65 -21.40
CA ASN A 162 22.98 -5.24 -21.64
C ASN A 162 22.02 -6.03 -20.74
N GLY A 163 21.18 -5.32 -19.99
CA GLY A 163 20.19 -5.95 -19.12
C GLY A 163 19.54 -4.99 -18.15
N MET A 164 18.67 -5.52 -17.30
CA MET A 164 17.96 -4.76 -16.26
C MET A 164 18.93 -4.30 -15.18
N GLY A 165 18.97 -3.01 -14.86
CA GLY A 165 19.86 -2.48 -13.80
C GLY A 165 20.33 -1.05 -13.99
N ARG A 166 20.12 -0.49 -15.18
CA ARG A 166 20.44 0.92 -15.48
C ARG A 166 19.52 1.84 -14.70
N MET A 167 20.10 2.92 -14.15
CA MET A 167 19.31 3.98 -13.52
C MET A 167 18.40 4.64 -14.57
N GLU A 168 17.11 4.74 -14.23
CA GLU A 168 16.11 5.53 -14.95
C GLU A 168 16.63 6.91 -15.34
N GLU A 169 16.17 7.40 -16.50
CA GLU A 169 16.55 8.74 -16.92
C GLU A 169 15.94 9.82 -16.00
N PRO A 170 16.65 10.93 -15.75
CA PRO A 170 16.17 12.00 -14.88
C PRO A 170 14.75 12.47 -15.18
N GLY A 171 14.39 12.58 -16.47
CA GLY A 171 13.03 12.93 -16.90
C GLY A 171 11.97 11.95 -16.42
N SER A 172 12.23 10.63 -16.53
CA SER A 172 11.35 9.56 -16.05
C SER A 172 11.19 9.62 -14.53
N ILE A 173 12.27 9.86 -13.79
CA ILE A 173 12.24 10.01 -12.32
C ILE A 173 11.38 11.21 -11.92
N VAL A 174 11.55 12.36 -12.58
CA VAL A 174 10.72 13.54 -12.31
C VAL A 174 9.25 13.27 -12.62
N HIS A 175 8.96 12.60 -13.73
CA HIS A 175 7.59 12.19 -14.07
C HIS A 175 7.00 11.27 -13.01
N TYR A 176 7.73 10.26 -12.55
CA TYR A 176 7.31 9.35 -11.49
C TYR A 176 6.94 10.10 -10.19
N ILE A 177 7.77 11.05 -9.76
CA ILE A 177 7.51 11.85 -8.55
C ILE A 177 6.28 12.75 -8.75
N ASN A 178 6.11 13.34 -9.93
CA ASN A 178 4.91 14.12 -10.25
C ASN A 178 3.65 13.26 -10.19
N GLU A 179 3.67 12.06 -10.78
CA GLU A 179 2.56 11.10 -10.72
C GLU A 179 2.25 10.65 -9.30
N TYR A 180 3.28 10.46 -8.46
CA TYR A 180 3.11 10.15 -7.05
C TYR A 180 2.27 11.24 -6.34
N PHE A 181 2.61 12.52 -6.54
CA PHE A 181 1.85 13.62 -5.93
C PHE A 181 0.46 13.82 -6.55
N LEU A 182 0.32 13.61 -7.86
CA LEU A 182 -0.99 13.64 -8.52
C LEU A 182 -1.94 12.59 -7.94
N LYS A 183 -1.48 11.34 -7.81
CA LYS A 183 -2.25 10.25 -7.20
C LYS A 183 -2.72 10.60 -5.80
N LYS A 184 -1.85 11.20 -4.99
CA LYS A 184 -2.15 11.60 -3.60
C LYS A 184 -3.32 12.57 -3.45
N ASN A 185 -3.68 13.29 -4.51
CA ASN A 185 -4.76 14.25 -4.49
C ASN A 185 -6.04 13.77 -5.18
N LYS A 186 -6.04 12.60 -5.86
CA LYS A 186 -7.18 12.18 -6.69
C LYS A 186 -8.46 11.92 -5.89
N LEU A 187 -8.35 11.42 -4.67
CA LEU A 187 -9.48 11.16 -3.78
C LEU A 187 -9.54 12.14 -2.60
N LYS A 188 -8.86 13.28 -2.71
CA LYS A 188 -8.88 14.30 -1.67
C LYS A 188 -10.31 14.73 -1.36
N ASN A 189 -10.61 14.88 -0.07
CA ASN A 189 -11.94 15.23 0.47
C ASN A 189 -13.03 14.16 0.27
N ARG A 190 -12.70 12.97 -0.23
CA ARG A 190 -13.65 11.84 -0.28
C ARG A 190 -13.62 11.09 1.05
N LYS A 191 -14.79 10.68 1.54
CA LYS A 191 -14.91 9.78 2.69
C LYS A 191 -15.04 8.34 2.21
N ALA A 192 -14.24 7.44 2.76
CA ALA A 192 -14.26 6.03 2.41
C ALA A 192 -14.31 5.15 3.67
N PHE A 193 -15.07 4.06 3.62
CA PHE A 193 -14.91 2.97 4.58
C PHE A 193 -14.54 1.67 3.88
N VAL A 194 -13.80 0.82 4.59
CA VAL A 194 -13.43 -0.53 4.15
C VAL A 194 -13.72 -1.51 5.28
N THR A 195 -14.49 -2.56 5.01
CA THR A 195 -14.59 -3.69 5.95
C THR A 195 -13.51 -4.72 5.66
N ALA A 196 -12.88 -5.29 6.70
CA ALA A 196 -11.83 -6.29 6.56
C ALA A 196 -11.87 -7.36 7.66
N GLY A 197 -11.15 -8.46 7.44
CA GLY A 197 -11.07 -9.58 8.37
C GLY A 197 -12.35 -10.44 8.40
N PRO A 198 -12.36 -11.51 9.19
CA PRO A 198 -13.54 -12.33 9.41
C PRO A 198 -14.38 -11.76 10.55
N THR A 199 -15.68 -12.08 10.60
CA THR A 199 -16.45 -11.94 11.84
C THR A 199 -16.34 -13.21 12.70
N ILE A 200 -16.57 -13.07 14.00
CA ILE A 200 -16.61 -14.14 14.99
C ILE A 200 -18.02 -14.16 15.57
N GLU A 201 -18.75 -15.23 15.31
CA GLU A 201 -20.09 -15.46 15.85
C GLU A 201 -20.02 -16.46 17.01
N PRO A 202 -20.25 -16.02 18.26
CA PRO A 202 -20.06 -16.87 19.43
C PRO A 202 -21.14 -17.96 19.52
N ILE A 203 -20.73 -19.18 19.85
CA ILE A 203 -21.62 -20.32 20.15
C ILE A 203 -21.88 -20.37 21.66
N ASP A 204 -20.81 -20.28 22.44
CA ASP A 204 -20.76 -20.26 23.90
C ASP A 204 -19.55 -19.38 24.32
N PRO A 205 -19.19 -19.20 25.61
CA PRO A 205 -18.08 -18.34 26.00
C PRO A 205 -16.70 -18.85 25.55
N VAL A 206 -16.61 -20.06 24.99
CA VAL A 206 -15.36 -20.76 24.64
C VAL A 206 -15.26 -21.04 23.14
N ARG A 207 -16.39 -21.15 22.44
CA ARG A 207 -16.45 -21.56 21.03
C ARG A 207 -17.16 -20.51 20.18
N TYR A 208 -16.75 -20.44 18.92
CA TYR A 208 -17.33 -19.53 17.93
C TYR A 208 -17.25 -20.10 16.52
N ILE A 209 -17.95 -19.46 15.60
CA ILE A 209 -17.90 -19.70 14.15
C ILE A 209 -17.23 -18.50 13.49
N SER A 210 -16.34 -18.76 12.54
CA SER A 210 -15.62 -17.72 11.81
C SER A 210 -15.19 -18.24 10.44
N ASN A 211 -14.79 -17.31 9.58
CA ASN A 211 -14.23 -17.61 8.26
C ASN A 211 -12.70 -17.55 8.30
N ASN A 212 -12.04 -18.36 7.46
CA ASN A 212 -10.59 -18.29 7.28
C ASN A 212 -10.22 -17.05 6.45
N SER A 213 -10.16 -15.87 7.07
CA SER A 213 -9.73 -14.64 6.41
C SER A 213 -8.63 -13.96 7.21
N SER A 214 -7.53 -13.62 6.54
CA SER A 214 -6.45 -12.82 7.13
C SER A 214 -6.81 -11.33 7.23
N GLY A 215 -7.74 -10.84 6.43
CA GLY A 215 -8.04 -9.41 6.28
C GLY A 215 -7.05 -8.62 5.41
N LYS A 216 -5.94 -9.24 4.96
CA LYS A 216 -4.86 -8.60 4.18
C LYS A 216 -5.36 -7.73 3.01
N GLN A 217 -6.34 -8.22 2.24
CA GLN A 217 -6.84 -7.50 1.07
C GLN A 217 -7.53 -6.18 1.46
N GLY A 218 -8.39 -6.19 2.48
CA GLY A 218 -9.06 -4.98 2.96
C GLY A 218 -8.09 -3.95 3.55
N TYR A 219 -7.08 -4.42 4.29
CA TYR A 219 -6.01 -3.55 4.81
C TYR A 219 -5.19 -2.90 3.68
N ALA A 220 -4.82 -3.67 2.65
CA ALA A 220 -4.12 -3.15 1.49
C ALA A 220 -4.95 -2.07 0.75
N ILE A 221 -6.26 -2.29 0.62
CA ILE A 221 -7.19 -1.33 0.00
C ILE A 221 -7.32 -0.06 0.83
N ALA A 222 -7.51 -0.17 2.15
CA ALA A 222 -7.60 0.99 3.04
C ALA A 222 -6.31 1.83 2.99
N SER A 223 -5.14 1.17 2.98
CA SER A 223 -3.84 1.83 2.78
C SER A 223 -3.78 2.57 1.44
N ALA A 224 -4.20 1.93 0.34
CA ALA A 224 -4.22 2.56 -0.98
C ALA A 224 -5.17 3.77 -1.04
N LEU A 225 -6.39 3.68 -0.50
CA LEU A 225 -7.34 4.79 -0.45
C LEU A 225 -6.76 6.01 0.28
N SER A 226 -6.19 5.79 1.47
CA SER A 226 -5.55 6.86 2.25
C SER A 226 -4.40 7.50 1.47
N ARG A 227 -3.59 6.71 0.77
CA ARG A 227 -2.51 7.22 -0.09
C ARG A 227 -2.98 8.02 -1.29
N TYR A 228 -4.20 7.80 -1.78
CA TYR A 228 -4.83 8.60 -2.84
C TYR A 228 -5.55 9.85 -2.28
N GLY A 229 -5.49 10.06 -0.96
CA GLY A 229 -6.00 11.25 -0.28
C GLY A 229 -7.40 11.11 0.32
N ALA A 230 -8.01 9.92 0.29
CA ALA A 230 -9.31 9.70 0.89
C ALA A 230 -9.24 9.67 2.43
N ASN A 231 -10.20 10.31 3.10
CA ASN A 231 -10.40 10.12 4.53
C ASN A 231 -10.98 8.71 4.76
N THR A 232 -10.15 7.79 5.25
CA THR A 232 -10.41 6.36 5.19
C THR A 232 -10.59 5.77 6.59
N THR A 233 -11.72 5.10 6.81
CA THR A 233 -12.00 4.32 8.02
C THR A 233 -11.98 2.82 7.69
N LEU A 234 -11.14 2.06 8.39
CA LEU A 234 -11.05 0.60 8.30
C LEU A 234 -11.84 -0.04 9.46
N ILE A 235 -12.90 -0.76 9.12
CA ILE A 235 -13.73 -1.52 10.07
C ILE A 235 -13.27 -2.96 10.01
N SER A 236 -12.49 -3.40 10.99
CA SER A 236 -11.84 -4.71 10.96
C SER A 236 -12.40 -5.67 12.00
N GLY A 237 -12.75 -6.87 11.54
CA GLY A 237 -12.78 -8.06 12.36
C GLY A 237 -11.39 -8.46 12.88
N PRO A 238 -11.26 -9.60 13.58
CA PRO A 238 -9.97 -10.06 14.11
C PRO A 238 -8.93 -10.29 13.01
N SER A 239 -7.79 -9.60 13.12
CA SER A 239 -6.66 -9.72 12.18
C SER A 239 -5.34 -9.42 12.89
N PHE A 240 -4.25 -10.02 12.40
CA PHE A 240 -2.87 -9.74 12.82
C PHE A 240 -2.24 -8.57 12.05
N GLU A 241 -2.94 -8.03 11.05
CA GLU A 241 -2.45 -6.93 10.24
C GLU A 241 -2.36 -5.63 11.04
N LYS A 242 -1.27 -4.88 10.83
CA LYS A 242 -1.07 -3.56 11.45
C LYS A 242 -1.98 -2.54 10.75
N ALA A 243 -2.59 -1.65 11.53
CA ALA A 243 -3.35 -0.53 10.99
C ALA A 243 -2.48 0.29 10.03
N PRO A 244 -2.94 0.56 8.79
CA PRO A 244 -2.20 1.42 7.87
C PRO A 244 -2.06 2.84 8.40
N GLU A 245 -0.99 3.53 8.03
CA GLU A 245 -0.81 4.94 8.38
C GLU A 245 -1.88 5.81 7.68
N GLY A 246 -2.40 6.82 8.37
CA GLY A 246 -3.44 7.70 7.83
C GLY A 246 -4.81 7.05 7.67
N VAL A 247 -5.06 5.91 8.32
CA VAL A 247 -6.34 5.20 8.34
C VAL A 247 -6.88 5.13 9.77
N GLU A 248 -8.13 5.51 9.97
CA GLU A 248 -8.83 5.32 11.25
C GLU A 248 -9.26 3.85 11.38
N LEU A 249 -8.93 3.18 12.49
CA LEU A 249 -9.30 1.77 12.70
C LEU A 249 -10.42 1.62 13.73
N ILE A 250 -11.51 0.99 13.32
CA ILE A 250 -12.60 0.53 14.20
C ILE A 250 -12.54 -0.99 14.28
N LYS A 251 -12.32 -1.53 15.48
CA LYS A 251 -12.32 -2.98 15.71
C LYS A 251 -13.70 -3.48 16.08
N VAL A 252 -14.13 -4.55 15.41
CA VAL A 252 -15.38 -5.25 15.65
C VAL A 252 -15.11 -6.75 15.77
N LYS A 253 -16.06 -7.49 16.33
CA LYS A 253 -16.01 -8.96 16.42
C LYS A 253 -17.12 -9.59 15.61
N THR A 254 -18.36 -9.17 15.81
CA THR A 254 -19.54 -9.81 15.23
C THR A 254 -20.02 -9.10 13.96
N ALA A 255 -20.85 -9.76 13.16
CA ALA A 255 -21.49 -9.15 11.99
C ALA A 255 -22.40 -7.98 12.36
N ILE A 256 -23.07 -8.03 13.52
CA ILE A 256 -23.92 -6.92 13.98
C ILE A 256 -23.09 -5.69 14.37
N GLU A 257 -21.99 -5.88 15.11
CA GLU A 257 -21.06 -4.80 15.43
C GLU A 257 -20.46 -4.20 14.15
N MET A 258 -20.12 -5.03 13.17
CA MET A 258 -19.64 -4.57 11.87
C MET A 258 -20.70 -3.74 11.14
N LEU A 259 -21.95 -4.20 11.09
CA LEU A 259 -23.05 -3.45 10.48
C LEU A 259 -23.25 -2.08 11.14
N ASP A 260 -23.25 -2.04 12.47
CA ASP A 260 -23.45 -0.79 13.22
C ASP A 260 -22.29 0.19 13.00
N ALA A 261 -21.05 -0.31 12.97
CA ALA A 261 -19.88 0.49 12.63
C ALA A 261 -19.99 1.05 11.19
N VAL A 262 -20.40 0.24 10.21
CA VAL A 262 -20.59 0.72 8.83
C VAL A 262 -21.67 1.79 8.77
N LYS A 263 -22.81 1.59 9.46
CA LYS A 263 -23.88 2.60 9.53
C LYS A 263 -23.40 3.92 10.11
N SER A 264 -22.54 3.89 11.14
CA SER A 264 -21.97 5.11 11.75
C SER A 264 -21.03 5.87 10.81
N CYS A 265 -20.43 5.19 9.83
CA CYS A 265 -19.56 5.78 8.81
C CYS A 265 -20.34 6.23 7.55
N SER A 266 -21.63 5.90 7.47
CA SER A 266 -22.49 6.17 6.32
C SER A 266 -23.31 7.47 6.50
N PRO A 267 -23.66 8.17 5.41
CA PRO A 267 -23.24 7.89 4.03
C PRO A 267 -21.79 8.34 3.77
N SER A 268 -21.07 7.54 2.97
CA SER A 268 -19.71 7.83 2.49
C SER A 268 -19.71 8.03 0.96
N ASP A 269 -18.61 8.54 0.41
CA ASP A 269 -18.44 8.53 -1.05
C ASP A 269 -18.13 7.11 -1.53
N ILE A 270 -17.29 6.37 -0.79
CA ILE A 270 -16.81 5.04 -1.14
C ILE A 270 -17.13 4.06 -0.01
N GLY A 271 -17.71 2.91 -0.32
CA GLY A 271 -17.91 1.81 0.62
C GLY A 271 -17.42 0.50 0.05
N ILE A 272 -16.42 -0.11 0.69
CA ILE A 272 -15.79 -1.36 0.25
C ILE A 272 -16.08 -2.46 1.27
N PHE A 273 -16.80 -3.48 0.83
CA PHE A 273 -17.22 -4.62 1.63
C PHE A 273 -16.29 -5.82 1.37
N ALA A 274 -15.10 -5.81 1.97
CA ALA A 274 -14.07 -6.85 1.79
C ALA A 274 -13.95 -7.81 2.98
N ALA A 275 -14.72 -7.63 4.05
CA ALA A 275 -14.75 -8.54 5.19
C ALA A 275 -15.40 -9.89 4.83
N ALA A 276 -14.88 -10.95 5.43
CA ALA A 276 -15.47 -12.29 5.36
C ALA A 276 -16.51 -12.45 6.48
N VAL A 277 -17.68 -11.85 6.30
CA VAL A 277 -18.79 -11.92 7.26
C VAL A 277 -19.35 -13.35 7.31
N VAL A 278 -19.59 -13.87 8.50
CA VAL A 278 -20.17 -15.21 8.70
C VAL A 278 -21.67 -15.15 8.43
N ASP A 279 -22.15 -15.99 7.50
CA ASP A 279 -23.54 -16.01 7.04
C ASP A 279 -24.54 -16.58 8.06
N TRP A 280 -24.06 -17.33 9.07
CA TRP A 280 -24.90 -17.97 10.08
C TRP A 280 -24.42 -17.69 11.50
N LYS A 281 -25.36 -17.68 12.44
CA LYS A 281 -25.09 -17.64 13.88
C LYS A 281 -25.94 -18.65 14.63
N ILE A 282 -25.56 -18.99 15.86
CA ILE A 282 -26.39 -19.87 16.69
C ILE A 282 -27.71 -19.16 17.04
N LYS A 283 -28.82 -19.91 16.98
CA LYS A 283 -30.14 -19.37 17.33
C LYS A 283 -30.21 -18.91 18.79
N GLU A 284 -29.61 -19.67 19.69
CA GLU A 284 -29.57 -19.40 21.12
C GLU A 284 -28.13 -19.45 21.64
N TYR A 285 -27.58 -18.28 21.97
CA TYR A 285 -26.31 -18.19 22.68
C TYR A 285 -26.48 -18.70 24.12
N LYS A 286 -25.48 -19.41 24.64
CA LYS A 286 -25.45 -19.87 26.04
C LYS A 286 -24.33 -19.17 26.79
N ASP A 287 -24.63 -18.57 27.94
CA ASP A 287 -23.65 -17.87 28.80
C ASP A 287 -22.68 -18.81 29.54
N HIS A 288 -22.84 -20.12 29.38
CA HIS A 288 -21.98 -21.13 29.97
C HIS A 288 -21.49 -22.12 28.91
N LYS A 289 -20.25 -22.60 29.09
CA LYS A 289 -19.66 -23.63 28.21
C LYS A 289 -20.61 -24.82 28.14
N ILE A 290 -20.99 -25.21 26.93
CA ILE A 290 -21.90 -26.35 26.74
C ILE A 290 -21.16 -27.63 27.16
N LYS A 291 -21.47 -28.17 28.36
CA LYS A 291 -20.81 -29.32 29.05
C LYS A 291 -20.79 -30.58 28.18
N LYS A 292 -19.92 -31.57 28.32
CA LYS A 292 -19.93 -32.75 27.41
C LYS A 292 -20.89 -33.83 27.92
N ASN A 293 -22.16 -33.84 27.48
CA ASN A 293 -23.13 -34.88 27.85
C ASN A 293 -23.77 -35.48 26.58
N GLY A 294 -23.43 -36.74 26.25
CA GLY A 294 -24.04 -37.53 25.18
C GLY A 294 -23.48 -37.30 23.77
N TYR A 295 -23.83 -38.23 22.86
CA TYR A 295 -23.35 -38.30 21.46
C TYR A 295 -24.12 -37.41 20.48
N ASP A 296 -25.27 -36.84 20.87
CA ASP A 296 -26.14 -36.13 19.94
C ASP A 296 -26.37 -34.68 20.41
N ARG A 297 -25.70 -33.75 19.73
CA ARG A 297 -25.91 -32.31 19.91
C ARG A 297 -26.06 -31.64 18.58
N LYS A 298 -27.31 -31.28 18.30
CA LYS A 298 -27.66 -30.43 17.17
C LYS A 298 -27.44 -28.98 17.59
N LEU A 299 -26.63 -28.26 16.83
CA LEU A 299 -26.59 -26.80 16.88
C LEU A 299 -27.60 -26.30 15.85
N GLU A 300 -28.53 -25.46 16.27
CA GLU A 300 -29.47 -24.81 15.35
C GLU A 300 -28.90 -23.46 14.92
N PHE A 301 -28.75 -23.28 13.62
CA PHE A 301 -28.24 -22.05 13.02
C PHE A 301 -29.39 -21.24 12.42
N ILE A 302 -29.26 -19.92 12.52
CA ILE A 302 -30.10 -18.94 11.83
C ILE A 302 -29.22 -18.06 10.94
N GLU A 303 -29.81 -17.50 9.89
CA GLU A 303 -29.14 -16.52 9.03
C GLU A 303 -28.70 -15.29 9.84
N ASN A 304 -27.50 -14.81 9.56
CA ASN A 304 -26.94 -13.64 10.21
C ASN A 304 -27.37 -12.35 9.48
N VAL A 305 -27.04 -11.20 10.06
CA VAL A 305 -27.29 -9.92 9.39
C VAL A 305 -26.40 -9.76 8.16
N SER A 306 -26.99 -9.32 7.05
CA SER A 306 -26.21 -8.93 5.87
C SER A 306 -25.70 -7.50 6.02
N VAL A 307 -24.38 -7.34 6.22
CA VAL A 307 -23.74 -6.01 6.32
C VAL A 307 -23.96 -5.18 5.05
N ILE A 308 -23.85 -5.81 3.88
CA ILE A 308 -24.04 -5.15 2.58
C ILE A 308 -25.48 -4.69 2.42
N GLN A 309 -26.46 -5.60 2.55
CA GLN A 309 -27.86 -5.25 2.33
C GLN A 309 -28.41 -4.30 3.39
N GLY A 310 -27.89 -4.36 4.62
CA GLY A 310 -28.25 -3.46 5.72
C GLY A 310 -27.85 -1.99 5.46
N VAL A 311 -27.02 -1.73 4.45
CA VAL A 311 -26.55 -0.39 4.06
C VAL A 311 -27.04 -0.02 2.67
N VAL A 312 -26.84 -0.90 1.68
CA VAL A 312 -27.11 -0.62 0.26
C VAL A 312 -28.60 -0.44 -0.03
N LYS A 313 -29.50 -1.15 0.67
CA LYS A 313 -30.96 -1.00 0.48
C LYS A 313 -31.50 0.31 1.07
N ASN A 314 -30.74 1.00 1.91
CA ASN A 314 -31.14 2.26 2.49
C ASN A 314 -30.45 3.42 1.76
N ASN A 315 -31.20 4.16 0.95
CA ASN A 315 -30.69 5.30 0.18
C ASN A 315 -29.98 6.37 1.03
N SER A 316 -30.33 6.53 2.30
CA SER A 316 -29.65 7.50 3.18
C SER A 316 -28.29 7.01 3.69
N LEU A 317 -28.01 5.70 3.58
CA LEU A 317 -26.78 5.06 4.05
C LEU A 317 -25.89 4.56 2.90
N LYS A 318 -26.47 4.33 1.72
CA LYS A 318 -25.77 3.80 0.54
C LYS A 318 -24.61 4.72 0.13
N PRO A 319 -23.38 4.20 0.00
CA PRO A 319 -22.26 4.96 -0.56
C PRO A 319 -22.55 5.40 -1.99
N LYS A 320 -21.91 6.48 -2.45
CA LYS A 320 -21.99 6.87 -3.88
C LYS A 320 -21.41 5.78 -4.80
N LEU A 321 -20.36 5.11 -4.34
CA LEU A 321 -19.77 3.94 -4.99
C LEU A 321 -19.68 2.79 -3.99
N SER A 322 -20.46 1.74 -4.23
CA SER A 322 -20.52 0.53 -3.40
C SER A 322 -19.82 -0.64 -4.08
N ILE A 323 -18.84 -1.23 -3.38
CA ILE A 323 -17.93 -2.24 -3.94
C ILE A 323 -17.92 -3.47 -3.03
N GLY A 324 -18.29 -4.63 -3.56
CA GLY A 324 -18.25 -5.89 -2.81
C GLY A 324 -17.11 -6.81 -3.22
N PHE A 325 -16.82 -7.78 -2.37
CA PHE A 325 -15.99 -8.93 -2.69
C PHE A 325 -16.81 -10.22 -2.63
N ALA A 326 -16.51 -11.14 -3.55
CA ALA A 326 -17.00 -12.51 -3.51
C ALA A 326 -15.80 -13.46 -3.58
N ALA A 327 -15.88 -14.58 -2.88
CA ALA A 327 -14.99 -15.71 -3.08
C ALA A 327 -15.82 -16.82 -3.73
N GLU A 328 -15.34 -17.33 -4.85
CA GLU A 328 -16.02 -18.36 -5.64
C GLU A 328 -15.05 -19.50 -5.94
N THR A 329 -15.46 -20.73 -5.64
CA THR A 329 -14.69 -21.95 -5.91
C THR A 329 -15.01 -22.54 -7.27
N GLU A 330 -16.19 -22.26 -7.80
CA GLU A 330 -16.73 -22.83 -9.05
C GLU A 330 -17.57 -21.76 -9.76
N ASN A 331 -17.68 -21.85 -11.09
CA ASN A 331 -18.57 -21.02 -11.92
C ASN A 331 -18.54 -19.51 -11.58
N ILE A 332 -17.33 -18.98 -11.37
CA ILE A 332 -17.06 -17.59 -10.95
C ILE A 332 -17.94 -16.56 -11.63
N TYR A 333 -18.06 -16.63 -12.96
CA TYR A 333 -18.77 -15.62 -13.72
C TYR A 333 -20.26 -15.60 -13.43
N GLU A 334 -20.89 -16.78 -13.32
CA GLU A 334 -22.34 -16.88 -13.09
C GLU A 334 -22.68 -16.51 -11.64
N ASN A 335 -21.95 -17.08 -10.68
CA ASN A 335 -22.17 -16.81 -9.26
C ASN A 335 -21.90 -15.34 -8.90
N ALA A 336 -20.82 -14.76 -9.44
CA ALA A 336 -20.50 -13.35 -9.22
C ALA A 336 -21.57 -12.44 -9.83
N LYS A 337 -22.07 -12.75 -11.02
CA LYS A 337 -23.13 -11.97 -11.67
C LYS A 337 -24.45 -12.00 -10.89
N GLU A 338 -24.80 -13.17 -10.34
CA GLU A 338 -25.97 -13.30 -9.46
C GLU A 338 -25.79 -12.49 -8.16
N LYS A 339 -24.63 -12.61 -7.50
CA LYS A 339 -24.33 -11.86 -6.26
C LYS A 339 -24.27 -10.35 -6.49
N HIS A 340 -23.71 -9.90 -7.62
CA HIS A 340 -23.67 -8.49 -8.02
C HIS A 340 -25.09 -7.93 -8.15
N SER A 341 -25.96 -8.65 -8.86
CA SER A 341 -27.37 -8.27 -9.06
C SER A 341 -28.18 -8.30 -7.75
N LYS A 342 -28.00 -9.34 -6.94
CA LYS A 342 -28.74 -9.52 -5.66
C LYS A 342 -28.41 -8.46 -4.62
N ASN A 343 -27.16 -7.98 -4.59
CA ASN A 343 -26.70 -7.02 -3.59
C ASN A 343 -26.76 -5.55 -4.03
N ASP A 344 -27.18 -5.28 -5.27
CA ASP A 344 -27.29 -3.92 -5.85
C ASP A 344 -26.00 -3.07 -5.66
N LEU A 345 -24.86 -3.75 -5.81
CA LEU A 345 -23.54 -3.14 -5.74
C LEU A 345 -23.20 -2.47 -7.07
N ASP A 346 -22.41 -1.40 -7.03
CA ASP A 346 -21.91 -0.79 -8.25
C ASP A 346 -20.84 -1.68 -8.88
N TRP A 347 -19.87 -2.15 -8.08
CA TRP A 347 -18.80 -3.05 -8.50
C TRP A 347 -18.69 -4.31 -7.62
N LEU A 348 -18.21 -5.40 -8.20
CA LEU A 348 -17.90 -6.64 -7.49
C LEU A 348 -16.53 -7.18 -7.90
N LEU A 349 -15.69 -7.54 -6.93
CA LEU A 349 -14.45 -8.26 -7.16
C LEU A 349 -14.65 -9.73 -6.76
N ALA A 350 -14.70 -10.62 -7.76
CA ALA A 350 -14.77 -12.05 -7.51
C ALA A 350 -13.35 -12.63 -7.48
N ASN A 351 -12.95 -13.13 -6.32
CA ASN A 351 -11.69 -13.84 -6.14
C ASN A 351 -11.84 -15.27 -6.63
N ASP A 352 -10.92 -15.71 -7.48
CA ASP A 352 -10.83 -17.11 -7.88
C ASP A 352 -10.12 -17.92 -6.80
N VAL A 353 -10.89 -18.75 -6.08
CA VAL A 353 -10.37 -19.61 -5.00
C VAL A 353 -10.36 -21.09 -5.38
N SER A 354 -10.42 -21.40 -6.68
CA SER A 354 -10.26 -22.77 -7.20
C SER A 354 -8.81 -23.29 -7.02
N GLU A 355 -8.63 -24.61 -7.12
CA GLU A 355 -7.48 -25.41 -6.62
C GLU A 355 -6.09 -24.74 -6.67
N ASN A 356 -5.33 -24.90 -5.56
CA ASN A 356 -3.92 -24.53 -5.36
C ASN A 356 -3.56 -23.03 -5.24
N GLN A 357 -4.52 -22.11 -5.10
CA GLN A 357 -4.20 -20.71 -4.79
C GLN A 357 -4.53 -20.37 -3.33
N GLU A 358 -3.51 -20.11 -2.51
CA GLU A 358 -3.65 -19.59 -1.14
C GLU A 358 -4.24 -18.16 -1.14
N VAL A 359 -5.48 -17.94 -1.58
CA VAL A 359 -6.05 -16.60 -1.72
C VAL A 359 -6.42 -16.00 -0.36
N PHE A 360 -6.90 -16.80 0.58
CA PHE A 360 -7.34 -16.30 1.88
C PHE A 360 -6.17 -15.94 2.83
N ASN A 361 -5.08 -16.70 2.79
CA ASN A 361 -3.91 -16.52 3.67
C ASN A 361 -2.62 -16.10 2.94
N GLY A 362 -2.54 -16.31 1.63
CA GLY A 362 -1.40 -15.93 0.81
C GLY A 362 -1.42 -14.45 0.41
N ASP A 363 -0.35 -14.06 -0.27
CA ASP A 363 -0.05 -12.67 -0.61
C ASP A 363 -0.50 -12.28 -2.03
N TYR A 364 -1.05 -13.23 -2.79
CA TYR A 364 -1.48 -13.06 -4.19
C TYR A 364 -2.98 -13.30 -4.34
N ASN A 365 -3.55 -12.72 -5.40
CA ASN A 365 -4.96 -12.88 -5.74
C ASN A 365 -5.15 -12.80 -7.27
N SER A 366 -6.16 -13.52 -7.76
CA SER A 366 -6.64 -13.50 -9.14
C SER A 366 -8.09 -13.06 -9.10
N ILE A 367 -8.46 -12.02 -9.84
CA ILE A 367 -9.77 -11.37 -9.69
C ILE A 367 -10.46 -11.28 -11.03
N VAL A 368 -11.76 -11.57 -11.04
CA VAL A 368 -12.66 -11.08 -12.09
C VAL A 368 -13.42 -9.88 -11.53
N PHE A 369 -13.14 -8.71 -12.09
CA PHE A 369 -13.77 -7.45 -11.74
C PHE A 369 -15.05 -7.29 -12.54
N PHE A 370 -16.16 -6.98 -11.88
CA PHE A 370 -17.46 -6.73 -12.49
C PHE A 370 -17.91 -5.30 -12.22
N GLU A 371 -18.43 -4.68 -13.26
CA GLU A 371 -19.15 -3.40 -13.23
C GLU A 371 -20.43 -3.51 -14.08
N LYS A 372 -21.28 -2.48 -14.07
CA LYS A 372 -22.57 -2.53 -14.80
C LYS A 372 -22.40 -2.76 -16.31
N SER A 373 -21.30 -2.30 -16.90
CA SER A 373 -20.98 -2.39 -18.33
C SER A 373 -20.35 -3.73 -18.75
N GLY A 374 -19.82 -4.53 -17.82
CA GLY A 374 -19.12 -5.76 -18.17
C GLY A 374 -18.16 -6.25 -17.09
N SER A 375 -17.21 -7.09 -17.50
CA SER A 375 -16.22 -7.69 -16.60
C SER A 375 -14.80 -7.62 -17.17
N GLU A 376 -13.81 -7.50 -16.29
CA GLU A 376 -12.38 -7.48 -16.62
C GLU A 376 -11.63 -8.52 -15.76
N THR A 377 -10.80 -9.36 -16.39
CA THR A 377 -9.96 -10.32 -15.66
C THR A 377 -8.62 -9.70 -15.27
N TRP A 378 -8.31 -9.76 -13.97
CA TRP A 378 -7.04 -9.36 -13.40
C TRP A 378 -6.23 -10.61 -13.07
N GLN A 379 -5.15 -10.79 -13.84
CA GLN A 379 -4.21 -11.90 -13.66
C GLN A 379 -3.60 -11.92 -12.25
N ARG A 380 -3.11 -13.09 -11.83
CA ARG A 380 -2.54 -13.30 -10.49
C ARG A 380 -1.50 -12.24 -10.15
N MET A 381 -1.78 -11.42 -9.14
CA MET A 381 -0.89 -10.35 -8.69
C MET A 381 -0.91 -10.22 -7.17
N PRO A 382 0.10 -9.57 -6.55
CA PRO A 382 0.09 -9.28 -5.12
C PRO A 382 -1.18 -8.53 -4.69
N LYS A 383 -1.69 -8.80 -3.48
CA LYS A 383 -2.88 -8.11 -2.93
C LYS A 383 -2.74 -6.58 -2.86
N VAL A 384 -1.51 -6.10 -2.67
CA VAL A 384 -1.18 -4.66 -2.72
C VAL A 384 -1.37 -4.09 -4.12
N ASP A 385 -1.00 -4.85 -5.15
CA ASP A 385 -1.14 -4.42 -6.54
C ASP A 385 -2.61 -4.48 -6.99
N VAL A 386 -3.39 -5.45 -6.48
CA VAL A 386 -4.85 -5.45 -6.59
C VAL A 386 -5.45 -4.19 -5.99
N ALA A 387 -5.04 -3.83 -4.76
CA ALA A 387 -5.54 -2.65 -4.07
C ALA A 387 -5.23 -1.36 -4.85
N GLU A 388 -4.02 -1.24 -5.39
CA GLU A 388 -3.63 -0.12 -6.26
C GLU A 388 -4.49 -0.04 -7.52
N LYS A 389 -4.67 -1.18 -8.20
CA LYS A 389 -5.47 -1.24 -9.43
C LYS A 389 -6.93 -0.84 -9.17
N LEU A 390 -7.52 -1.35 -8.08
CA LEU A 390 -8.87 -0.98 -7.66
C LEU A 390 -8.98 0.51 -7.33
N VAL A 391 -8.08 1.05 -6.51
CA VAL A 391 -8.16 2.47 -6.10
C VAL A 391 -7.91 3.43 -7.27
N ASN A 392 -7.08 3.06 -8.25
CA ASN A 392 -6.96 3.81 -9.49
C ASN A 392 -8.30 3.88 -10.24
N LYS A 393 -9.00 2.75 -10.42
CA LYS A 393 -10.34 2.75 -11.03
C LYS A 393 -11.34 3.59 -10.23
N ILE A 394 -11.35 3.46 -8.90
CA ILE A 394 -12.17 4.31 -8.02
C ILE A 394 -11.86 5.79 -8.28
N SER A 395 -10.59 6.15 -8.41
CA SER A 395 -10.17 7.53 -8.67
C SER A 395 -10.68 8.07 -10.01
N GLU A 396 -10.69 7.24 -11.05
CA GLU A 396 -11.23 7.58 -12.37
C GLU A 396 -12.76 7.74 -12.34
N TYR A 397 -13.47 6.97 -11.52
CA TYR A 397 -14.92 7.10 -11.34
C TYR A 397 -15.35 8.45 -10.73
N PHE A 398 -14.52 9.04 -9.87
CA PHE A 398 -14.82 10.31 -9.17
C PHE A 398 -14.24 11.56 -9.85
N GLN A 399 -13.57 11.40 -10.99
CA GLN A 399 -13.16 12.47 -11.89
C GLN A 399 -14.31 12.85 -12.82
#